data_AF-A0A7Y2XQ67-F1
#
_entry.id   AF-A0A7Y2XQ67-F1
#
_cell.length_a   1.000
_cell.length_b   1.000
_cell.length_c   1.000
_cell.angle_alpha   90.00
_cell.angle_beta   90.00
_cell.angle_gamma   90.00
#
_symmetry.space_group_name_H-M   'P 1'
#
loop_
_entity.id
_entity.type
_entity.pdbx_description
1 polymer ?
#
loop_
_entity_poly.entity_id
_entity_poly.type
_entity_poly.pdbx_seq_one_letter_code
_entity_poly.pdbx_strand_id
1 'polypeptide(L)'
;MKTINFITITLAIAALLSPLCQAQENANQQRSQAAKLTKQGNYKESLAIYKKLLNTVSDAKTDRDLSNAYNNLQQLRRTAETDELIESAVTKHPDNTQLLTRAGTIYINIPHYGYIVAGEFKRGNHRGGGQYAMTTQRDRVRALQLLTQALQNDPDDEQKSQIYSLLASALKMNSSHTGAWRLQQLTDISKLPDVE
;
A
#
# COMPACT_ATOMS: atom_id res chain seq x y z
N MET A 1 42.60 14.83 37.20
CA MET A 1 41.99 13.96 36.16
C MET A 1 40.51 14.34 36.05
N LYS A 2 40.08 14.84 34.89
CA LYS A 2 38.70 15.32 34.66
C LYS A 2 37.77 14.11 34.49
N THR A 3 36.88 13.88 35.44
CA THR A 3 35.74 12.97 35.30
C THR A 3 34.70 13.64 34.41
N ILE A 4 34.77 13.33 33.11
CA ILE A 4 33.80 13.80 32.12
C ILE A 4 32.48 13.07 32.35
N ASN A 5 31.47 13.80 32.82
CA ASN A 5 30.06 13.75 32.44
C ASN A 5 29.53 12.42 31.85
N PHE A 6 29.30 11.41 32.70
CA PHE A 6 28.46 10.25 32.34
C PHE A 6 26.96 10.47 32.62
N ILE A 7 26.61 11.43 33.48
CA ILE A 7 25.22 11.66 33.93
C ILE A 7 24.41 12.50 32.91
N THR A 8 25.06 13.33 32.09
CA THR A 8 24.36 14.14 31.08
C THR A 8 24.01 13.38 29.80
N ILE A 9 24.65 12.24 29.54
CA ILE A 9 24.37 11.42 28.34
C ILE A 9 23.08 10.59 28.52
N THR A 10 22.75 10.14 29.74
CA THR A 10 21.53 9.38 30.03
C THR A 10 20.26 10.25 30.02
N LEU A 11 20.35 11.53 30.37
CA LEU A 11 19.20 12.44 30.39
C LEU A 11 18.77 12.90 28.99
N ALA A 12 19.69 12.93 28.02
CA ALA A 12 19.40 13.33 26.63
C ALA A 12 18.64 12.24 25.85
N ILE A 13 18.82 10.96 26.18
CA ILE A 13 18.14 9.84 25.50
C ILE A 13 16.67 9.73 25.93
N ALA A 14 16.33 10.04 27.19
CA ALA A 14 14.96 9.97 27.69
C ALA A 14 14.05 11.09 27.12
N ALA A 15 14.59 12.27 26.84
CA ALA A 15 13.84 13.39 26.27
C ALA A 15 13.49 13.18 24.78
N LEU A 16 14.33 12.44 24.03
CA LEU A 16 14.11 12.15 22.61
C LEU A 16 13.16 10.96 22.36
N LEU A 17 13.03 10.02 23.31
CA LEU A 17 12.08 8.89 23.19
C LEU A 17 10.62 9.25 23.53
N SER A 18 10.40 10.32 24.29
CA SER A 18 9.07 10.69 24.80
C SER A 18 8.02 11.02 23.70
N PRO A 19 8.35 11.80 22.64
CA PRO A 19 7.39 12.11 21.58
C PRO A 19 7.02 10.91 20.71
N LEU A 20 8.00 10.03 20.41
CA LEU A 20 7.77 8.83 19.60
C LEU A 20 6.82 7.85 20.32
N CYS A 21 6.99 7.70 21.63
CA CYS A 21 6.13 6.82 22.43
C CYS A 21 4.68 7.32 22.45
N GLN A 22 4.47 8.63 22.61
CA GLN A 22 3.13 9.24 22.57
C GLN A 22 2.46 9.15 21.19
N ALA A 23 3.22 9.38 20.11
CA ALA A 23 2.70 9.24 18.75
C ALA A 23 2.28 7.80 18.46
N GLN A 24 3.06 6.81 18.92
CA GLN A 24 2.76 5.40 18.75
C GLN A 24 1.55 4.96 19.58
N GLU A 25 1.42 5.45 20.81
CA GLU A 25 0.24 5.20 21.66
C GLU A 25 -1.03 5.77 21.01
N ASN A 26 -0.96 7.00 20.50
CA ASN A 26 -2.08 7.62 19.79
C ASN A 26 -2.48 6.83 18.53
N ALA A 27 -1.50 6.38 17.74
CA ALA A 27 -1.75 5.55 16.56
C ALA A 27 -2.44 4.23 16.92
N ASN A 28 -2.00 3.56 17.99
CA ASN A 28 -2.63 2.32 18.46
C ASN A 28 -4.08 2.54 18.93
N GLN A 29 -4.36 3.65 19.63
CA GLN A 29 -5.72 4.02 20.02
C GLN A 29 -6.62 4.28 18.80
N GLN A 30 -6.13 5.03 17.81
CA GLN A 30 -6.83 5.27 16.55
C GLN A 30 -7.14 3.97 15.80
N ARG A 31 -6.17 3.04 15.72
CA ARG A 31 -6.38 1.72 15.11
C ARG A 31 -7.44 0.90 15.84
N SER A 32 -7.42 0.90 17.16
CA SER A 32 -8.42 0.21 17.99
C SER A 32 -9.82 0.78 17.75
N GLN A 33 -9.94 2.11 17.69
CA GLN A 33 -11.19 2.78 17.39
C GLN A 33 -11.70 2.46 15.97
N ALA A 34 -10.82 2.51 14.96
CA ALA A 34 -11.16 2.15 13.58
C ALA A 34 -11.63 0.68 13.48
N ALA A 35 -10.92 -0.24 14.13
CA ALA A 35 -11.31 -1.65 14.17
C ALA A 35 -12.67 -1.86 14.84
N LYS A 36 -12.98 -1.13 15.91
CA LYS A 36 -14.30 -1.14 16.55
C LYS A 36 -15.39 -0.64 15.60
N LEU A 37 -15.16 0.47 14.90
CA LEU A 37 -16.10 1.00 13.91
C LEU A 37 -16.34 0.02 12.76
N THR A 38 -15.28 -0.63 12.23
CA THR A 38 -15.41 -1.69 11.22
C THR A 38 -16.28 -2.84 11.72
N LYS A 39 -16.07 -3.32 12.96
CA LYS A 39 -16.89 -4.38 13.56
C LYS A 39 -18.36 -3.98 13.72
N GLN A 40 -18.64 -2.70 13.88
CA GLN A 40 -19.99 -2.14 13.98
C GLN A 40 -20.63 -1.85 12.62
N GLY A 41 -19.94 -2.10 11.50
CA GLY A 41 -20.42 -1.75 10.16
C GLY A 41 -20.25 -0.28 9.78
N ASN A 42 -19.63 0.53 10.63
CA ASN A 42 -19.34 1.95 10.41
C ASN A 42 -18.07 2.11 9.54
N TYR A 43 -18.15 1.59 8.31
CA TYR A 43 -16.99 1.48 7.42
C TYR A 43 -16.48 2.84 6.93
N LYS A 44 -17.36 3.85 6.81
CA LYS A 44 -16.97 5.19 6.33
C LYS A 44 -16.10 5.90 7.37
N GLU A 45 -16.51 5.88 8.63
CA GLU A 45 -15.81 6.47 9.76
C GLU A 45 -14.50 5.72 10.02
N SER A 46 -14.54 4.38 9.98
CA SER A 46 -13.34 3.55 10.09
C SER A 46 -12.33 3.86 8.98
N LEU A 47 -12.79 3.95 7.72
CA LEU A 47 -11.95 4.29 6.58
C LEU A 47 -11.31 5.67 6.74
N ALA A 48 -12.04 6.67 7.25
CA ALA A 48 -11.48 8.00 7.49
C ALA A 48 -10.31 7.95 8.49
N ILE A 49 -10.42 7.14 9.54
CA ILE A 49 -9.34 6.96 10.51
C ILE A 49 -8.14 6.26 9.86
N TYR A 50 -8.34 5.17 9.11
CA TYR A 50 -7.22 4.50 8.44
C TYR A 50 -6.56 5.38 7.37
N LYS A 51 -7.32 6.16 6.59
CA LYS A 51 -6.77 7.17 5.68
C LYS A 51 -5.93 8.21 6.41
N LYS A 52 -6.33 8.64 7.61
CA LYS A 52 -5.52 9.55 8.44
C LYS A 52 -4.22 8.87 8.87
N LEU A 53 -4.30 7.65 9.40
CA LEU A 53 -3.13 6.88 9.83
C LEU A 53 -2.11 6.71 8.69
N LEU A 54 -2.56 6.31 7.50
CA LEU A 54 -1.73 6.16 6.29
C LEU A 54 -1.07 7.46 5.81
N ASN A 55 -1.55 8.62 6.25
CA ASN A 55 -0.95 9.91 5.93
C ASN A 55 0.04 10.40 6.97
N THR A 56 -0.01 9.88 8.20
CA THR A 56 0.70 10.44 9.37
C THR A 56 1.64 9.47 10.05
N VAL A 57 1.48 8.16 9.84
CA VAL A 57 2.19 7.11 10.59
C VAL A 57 2.81 6.09 9.64
N SER A 58 4.13 5.94 9.75
CA SER A 58 4.89 4.87 9.10
C SER A 58 5.51 3.97 10.16
N ASP A 59 4.91 2.80 10.38
CA ASP A 59 5.42 1.76 11.29
C ASP A 59 5.15 0.36 10.72
N ALA A 60 5.49 -0.68 11.49
CA ALA A 60 5.31 -2.08 11.12
C ALA A 60 3.83 -2.55 11.03
N LYS A 61 2.86 -1.65 11.24
CA LYS A 61 1.42 -1.93 11.12
C LYS A 61 0.76 -1.13 9.98
N THR A 62 1.52 -0.27 9.30
CA THR A 62 0.99 0.56 8.19
C THR A 62 0.45 -0.30 7.03
N ASP A 63 0.99 -1.50 6.81
CA ASP A 63 0.45 -2.51 5.89
C ASP A 63 -0.97 -2.96 6.29
N ARG A 64 -1.22 -3.16 7.59
CA ARG A 64 -2.53 -3.55 8.13
C ARG A 64 -3.51 -2.40 8.02
N ASP A 65 -3.05 -1.17 8.24
CA ASP A 65 -3.87 0.04 8.04
C ASP A 65 -4.34 0.14 6.58
N LEU A 66 -3.43 -0.09 5.61
CA LEU A 66 -3.79 -0.14 4.18
C LEU A 66 -4.78 -1.28 3.88
N SER A 67 -4.53 -2.46 4.44
CA SER A 67 -5.42 -3.62 4.28
C SER A 67 -6.83 -3.34 4.76
N ASN A 68 -6.97 -2.73 5.94
CA ASN A 68 -8.26 -2.42 6.53
C ASN A 68 -8.97 -1.29 5.78
N ALA A 69 -8.24 -0.25 5.36
CA ALA A 69 -8.78 0.80 4.51
C ALA A 69 -9.32 0.24 3.18
N TYR A 70 -8.54 -0.61 2.51
CA TYR A 70 -8.96 -1.28 1.28
C TYR A 70 -10.22 -2.13 1.50
N ASN A 71 -10.25 -2.94 2.56
CA ASN A 71 -11.43 -3.75 2.90
C ASN A 71 -12.67 -2.88 3.15
N ASN A 72 -12.53 -1.76 3.86
CA ASN A 72 -13.62 -0.82 4.08
C ASN A 72 -14.13 -0.21 2.75
N LEU A 73 -13.25 0.09 1.78
CA LEU A 73 -13.67 0.53 0.45
C LEU A 73 -14.52 -0.54 -0.26
N GLN A 74 -14.14 -1.81 -0.15
CA GLN A 74 -14.93 -2.92 -0.73
C GLN A 74 -16.32 -3.00 -0.10
N GLN A 75 -16.41 -2.90 1.23
CA GLN A 75 -17.70 -2.89 1.94
C GLN A 75 -18.59 -1.72 1.51
N LEU A 76 -17.99 -0.56 1.26
CA LEU A 76 -18.68 0.64 0.79
C LEU A 76 -18.96 0.63 -0.73
N ARG A 77 -18.49 -0.38 -1.47
CA ARG A 77 -18.54 -0.44 -2.95
C ARG A 77 -17.85 0.76 -3.63
N ARG A 78 -16.78 1.27 -3.02
CA ARG A 78 -16.01 2.45 -3.46
C ARG A 78 -14.70 2.02 -4.14
N THR A 79 -14.77 1.00 -5.01
CA THR A 79 -13.60 0.42 -5.68
C THR A 79 -12.80 1.46 -6.48
N ALA A 80 -13.47 2.48 -7.05
CA ALA A 80 -12.84 3.56 -7.79
C ALA A 80 -11.82 4.39 -6.97
N GLU A 81 -11.89 4.35 -5.63
CA GLU A 81 -10.95 5.05 -4.75
C GLU A 81 -9.72 4.20 -4.35
N THR A 82 -9.64 2.96 -4.81
CA THR A 82 -8.57 2.02 -4.43
C THR A 82 -7.20 2.55 -4.83
N ASP A 83 -7.08 3.07 -6.06
CA ASP A 83 -5.81 3.53 -6.61
C ASP A 83 -5.30 4.75 -5.84
N GLU A 84 -6.16 5.74 -5.61
CA GLU A 84 -5.82 6.93 -4.82
C GLU A 84 -5.42 6.55 -3.38
N LEU A 85 -6.12 5.61 -2.74
CA LEU A 85 -5.78 5.12 -1.41
C LEU A 85 -4.36 4.52 -1.36
N ILE A 86 -4.02 3.66 -2.33
CA ILE A 86 -2.70 3.03 -2.37
C ILE A 86 -1.62 4.05 -2.70
N GLU A 87 -1.81 4.82 -3.79
CA GLU A 87 -0.78 5.73 -4.31
C GLU A 87 -0.48 6.87 -3.33
N SER A 88 -1.48 7.39 -2.63
CA SER A 88 -1.25 8.38 -1.57
C SER A 88 -0.42 7.81 -0.42
N ALA A 89 -0.71 6.59 0.04
CA ALA A 89 0.01 5.95 1.14
C ALA A 89 1.47 5.66 0.78
N VAL A 90 1.73 5.03 -0.38
CA VAL A 90 3.11 4.69 -0.80
C VAL A 90 3.93 5.93 -1.14
N THR A 91 3.29 7.02 -1.58
CA THR A 91 3.97 8.31 -1.78
C THR A 91 4.37 8.95 -0.45
N LYS A 92 3.54 8.82 0.60
CA LYS A 92 3.86 9.35 1.93
C LYS A 92 4.94 8.56 2.65
N HIS A 93 5.01 7.27 2.40
CA HIS A 93 5.89 6.35 3.12
C HIS A 93 6.67 5.46 2.15
N PRO A 94 7.52 6.06 1.29
CA PRO A 94 8.20 5.35 0.20
C PRO A 94 9.24 4.33 0.69
N ASP A 95 9.62 4.39 1.97
CA ASP A 95 10.64 3.51 2.55
C ASP A 95 10.02 2.35 3.36
N ASN A 96 8.70 2.35 3.57
CA ASN A 96 8.04 1.34 4.38
C ASN A 96 7.83 0.06 3.55
N THR A 97 8.75 -0.90 3.71
CA THR A 97 8.75 -2.17 2.95
C THR A 97 7.45 -2.94 3.10
N GLN A 98 6.87 -3.00 4.31
CA GLN A 98 5.62 -3.72 4.59
C GLN A 98 4.44 -3.07 3.85
N LEU A 99 4.35 -1.74 3.87
CA LEU A 99 3.35 -1.00 3.10
C LEU A 99 3.51 -1.24 1.59
N LEU A 100 4.72 -1.12 1.05
CA LEU A 100 4.99 -1.34 -0.37
C LEU A 100 4.65 -2.77 -0.81
N THR A 101 5.04 -3.76 0.00
CA THR A 101 4.72 -5.17 -0.22
C THR A 101 3.20 -5.38 -0.25
N ARG A 102 2.49 -4.75 0.69
CA ARG A 102 1.03 -4.84 0.73
C ARG A 102 0.37 -4.15 -0.44
N ALA A 103 0.84 -2.96 -0.82
CA ALA A 103 0.35 -2.23 -1.99
C ALA A 103 0.51 -3.04 -3.28
N GLY A 104 1.70 -3.61 -3.51
CA GLY A 104 1.94 -4.51 -4.65
C GLY A 104 1.02 -5.73 -4.62
N THR A 105 0.79 -6.33 -3.45
CA THR A 105 -0.15 -7.44 -3.29
C THR A 105 -1.58 -7.04 -3.66
N ILE A 106 -2.04 -5.85 -3.26
CA ILE A 106 -3.37 -5.36 -3.63
C ILE A 106 -3.44 -5.16 -5.15
N TYR A 107 -2.45 -4.52 -5.77
CA TYR A 107 -2.40 -4.36 -7.22
C TYR A 107 -2.44 -5.67 -8.00
N ILE A 108 -1.93 -6.78 -7.46
CA ILE A 108 -2.04 -8.11 -8.08
C ILE A 108 -3.47 -8.65 -8.08
N ASN A 109 -4.30 -8.26 -7.10
CA ASN A 109 -5.58 -8.92 -6.81
C ASN A 109 -6.83 -8.04 -7.03
N ILE A 110 -6.66 -6.76 -7.31
CA ILE A 110 -7.79 -5.84 -7.54
C ILE A 110 -8.42 -6.06 -8.93
N PRO A 111 -9.65 -5.57 -9.16
CA PRO A 111 -10.25 -5.60 -10.48
C PRO A 111 -9.37 -4.86 -11.50
N HIS A 112 -8.89 -5.57 -12.52
CA HIS A 112 -8.03 -5.00 -13.58
C HIS A 112 -8.81 -4.35 -14.73
N TYR A 113 -9.97 -3.80 -14.41
CA TYR A 113 -10.85 -3.17 -15.38
C TYR A 113 -11.59 -2.01 -14.74
N GLY A 114 -12.16 -1.16 -15.58
CA GLY A 114 -12.98 -0.04 -15.17
C GLY A 114 -13.58 0.67 -16.38
N TYR A 115 -13.94 1.93 -16.17
CA TYR A 115 -14.49 2.79 -17.20
C TYR A 115 -13.78 4.13 -17.22
N ILE A 116 -13.52 4.66 -18.40
CA ILE A 116 -13.09 6.04 -18.60
C ILE A 116 -14.35 6.91 -18.68
N VAL A 117 -14.45 7.86 -17.75
CA VAL A 117 -15.58 8.80 -17.63
C VAL A 117 -14.99 10.21 -17.56
N ALA A 118 -15.39 11.07 -18.50
CA ALA A 118 -14.84 12.43 -18.61
C ALA A 118 -13.30 12.49 -18.64
N GLY A 119 -12.65 11.51 -19.28
CA GLY A 119 -11.19 11.41 -19.37
C GLY A 119 -10.50 10.78 -18.17
N GLU A 120 -11.24 10.43 -17.11
CA GLU A 120 -10.69 9.80 -15.91
C GLU A 120 -11.03 8.31 -15.84
N PHE A 121 -10.03 7.48 -15.60
CA PHE A 121 -10.25 6.07 -15.29
C PHE A 121 -10.87 5.90 -13.90
N LYS A 122 -11.94 5.12 -13.80
CA LYS A 122 -12.56 4.69 -12.56
C LYS A 122 -12.60 3.16 -12.52
N ARG A 123 -11.86 2.58 -11.56
CA ARG A 123 -11.76 1.13 -11.38
C ARG A 123 -13.09 0.50 -10.97
N GLY A 124 -13.36 -0.67 -11.54
CA GLY A 124 -14.52 -1.50 -11.24
C GLY A 124 -15.77 -1.10 -12.02
N ASN A 125 -16.92 -1.59 -11.56
CA ASN A 125 -18.18 -1.37 -12.23
C ASN A 125 -18.62 0.10 -12.12
N HIS A 126 -19.14 0.65 -13.22
CA HIS A 126 -19.70 1.99 -13.28
C HIS A 126 -21.17 1.96 -13.75
N ARG A 127 -22.00 2.87 -13.23
CA ARG A 127 -23.38 3.07 -13.67
C ARG A 127 -23.45 4.38 -14.46
N GLY A 128 -24.07 4.36 -15.65
CA GLY A 128 -24.23 5.57 -16.46
C GLY A 128 -23.38 5.63 -17.73
N GLY A 129 -22.81 4.50 -18.17
CA GLY A 129 -22.03 4.42 -19.41
C GLY A 129 -20.55 4.71 -19.20
N GLY A 130 -19.85 5.10 -20.26
CA GLY A 130 -18.39 5.28 -20.27
C GLY A 130 -17.69 4.26 -21.15
N GLN A 131 -16.43 4.53 -21.50
CA GLN A 131 -15.62 3.63 -22.30
C GLN A 131 -15.02 2.56 -21.38
N TYR A 132 -15.31 1.28 -21.66
CA TYR A 132 -14.68 0.17 -20.94
C TYR A 132 -13.17 0.21 -21.14
N ALA A 133 -12.44 -0.08 -20.07
CA ALA A 133 -11.00 -0.03 -20.04
C ALA A 133 -10.42 -1.16 -19.17
N MET A 134 -9.25 -1.65 -19.55
CA MET A 134 -8.45 -2.68 -18.90
C MET A 134 -7.17 -2.05 -18.35
N THR A 135 -6.77 -2.51 -17.17
CA THR A 135 -5.55 -2.06 -16.48
C THR A 135 -4.61 -3.19 -16.14
N THR A 136 -4.84 -4.40 -16.64
CA THR A 136 -4.04 -5.59 -16.28
C THR A 136 -2.55 -5.38 -16.45
N GLN A 137 -2.11 -4.80 -17.58
CA GLN A 137 -0.70 -4.56 -17.83
C GLN A 137 -0.16 -3.40 -16.97
N ARG A 138 -0.95 -2.35 -16.76
CA ARG A 138 -0.63 -1.23 -15.87
C ARG A 138 -0.45 -1.68 -14.42
N ASP A 139 -1.40 -2.42 -13.89
CA ASP A 139 -1.42 -2.93 -12.52
C ASP A 139 -0.28 -3.93 -12.29
N ARG A 140 0.00 -4.79 -13.29
CA ARG A 140 1.17 -5.68 -13.30
C ARG A 140 2.46 -4.89 -13.14
N VAL A 141 2.69 -3.87 -13.98
CA VAL A 141 3.90 -3.04 -13.89
C VAL A 141 3.96 -2.30 -12.55
N ARG A 142 2.84 -1.76 -12.06
CA ARG A 142 2.83 -1.05 -10.78
C ARG A 142 3.16 -1.97 -9.61
N ALA A 143 2.62 -3.20 -9.60
CA ALA A 143 2.98 -4.21 -8.61
C ALA A 143 4.48 -4.53 -8.65
N LEU A 144 5.05 -4.73 -9.85
CA LEU A 144 6.50 -4.96 -10.00
C LEU A 144 7.32 -3.80 -9.44
N GLN A 145 6.97 -2.55 -9.78
CA GLN A 145 7.64 -1.36 -9.26
C GLN A 145 7.65 -1.31 -7.73
N LEU A 146 6.47 -1.46 -7.10
CA LEU A 146 6.33 -1.38 -5.65
C LEU A 146 7.09 -2.49 -4.92
N LEU A 147 7.05 -3.71 -5.46
CA LEU A 147 7.75 -4.87 -4.89
C LEU A 147 9.27 -4.76 -5.08
N THR A 148 9.74 -4.27 -6.23
CA THR A 148 11.16 -3.98 -6.45
C THR A 148 11.64 -2.86 -5.52
N GLN A 149 10.86 -1.79 -5.34
CA GLN A 149 11.17 -0.73 -4.38
C GLN A 149 11.24 -1.30 -2.95
N ALA A 150 10.31 -2.19 -2.58
CA ALA A 150 10.35 -2.85 -1.28
C ALA A 150 11.66 -3.63 -1.07
N LEU A 151 12.17 -4.35 -2.09
CA LEU A 151 13.47 -5.04 -2.01
C LEU A 151 14.66 -4.09 -1.88
N GLN A 152 14.61 -2.93 -2.54
CA GLN A 152 15.66 -1.93 -2.49
C GLN A 152 15.77 -1.27 -1.12
N ASN A 153 14.66 -1.23 -0.37
CA ASN A 153 14.57 -0.65 0.97
C ASN A 153 14.95 -1.64 2.09
N ASP A 154 15.82 -2.60 1.76
CA ASP A 154 16.40 -3.62 2.65
C ASP A 154 15.42 -4.30 3.62
N PRO A 155 14.44 -5.08 3.10
CA PRO A 155 13.54 -5.86 3.93
C PRO A 155 14.29 -7.01 4.62
N ASP A 156 13.75 -7.54 5.71
CA ASP A 156 14.28 -8.75 6.34
C ASP A 156 14.14 -9.99 5.44
N ASP A 157 14.81 -11.09 5.79
CA ASP A 157 14.84 -12.30 4.95
C ASP A 157 13.47 -12.96 4.77
N GLU A 158 12.61 -12.89 5.78
CA GLU A 158 11.23 -13.40 5.71
C GLU A 158 10.44 -12.61 4.67
N GLN A 159 10.51 -11.28 4.75
CA GLN A 159 9.85 -10.40 3.81
C GLN A 159 10.46 -10.48 2.41
N LYS A 160 11.78 -10.64 2.27
CA LYS A 160 12.45 -10.89 0.97
C LYS A 160 11.84 -12.11 0.27
N SER A 161 11.71 -13.23 1.00
CA SER A 161 11.08 -14.45 0.47
C SER A 161 9.64 -14.22 0.00
N GLN A 162 8.85 -13.49 0.80
CA GLN A 162 7.49 -13.10 0.42
C GLN A 162 7.47 -12.24 -0.85
N ILE A 163 8.34 -11.22 -0.92
CA ILE A 163 8.40 -10.30 -2.06
C ILE A 163 8.77 -11.05 -3.35
N TYR A 164 9.72 -11.99 -3.31
CA TYR A 164 10.06 -12.80 -4.49
C TYR A 164 8.86 -13.63 -4.99
N SER A 165 8.08 -14.20 -4.08
CA SER A 165 6.85 -14.94 -4.44
C SER A 165 5.79 -14.03 -5.08
N LEU A 166 5.66 -12.79 -4.58
CA LEU A 166 4.76 -11.78 -5.13
C LEU A 166 5.25 -11.25 -6.49
N LEU A 167 6.56 -11.05 -6.67
CA LEU A 167 7.15 -10.69 -7.97
C LEU A 167 6.88 -11.77 -9.01
N ALA A 168 7.06 -13.05 -8.65
CA ALA A 168 6.72 -14.16 -9.54
C ALA A 168 5.21 -14.17 -9.88
N SER A 169 4.35 -13.83 -8.92
CA SER A 169 2.90 -13.72 -9.15
C SER A 169 2.56 -12.58 -10.11
N ALA A 170 3.15 -11.40 -9.91
CA ALA A 170 3.00 -10.25 -10.79
C ALA A 170 3.52 -10.54 -12.21
N LEU A 171 4.68 -11.19 -12.35
CA LEU A 171 5.24 -11.57 -13.66
C LEU A 171 4.30 -12.49 -14.46
N LYS A 172 3.62 -13.42 -13.77
CA LYS A 172 2.67 -14.35 -14.39
C LYS A 172 1.33 -13.70 -14.77
N MET A 173 1.01 -12.51 -14.26
CA MET A 173 -0.20 -11.79 -14.66
C MET A 173 -0.24 -11.63 -16.19
N ASN A 174 -1.35 -12.03 -16.81
CA ASN A 174 -1.55 -12.02 -18.27
C ASN A 174 -0.54 -12.84 -19.11
N SER A 175 0.28 -13.67 -18.46
CA SER A 175 1.41 -14.38 -19.07
C SER A 175 1.38 -15.90 -18.81
N SER A 176 0.24 -16.43 -18.35
CA SER A 176 0.06 -17.87 -18.14
C SER A 176 -0.51 -18.55 -19.39
N HIS A 177 -0.35 -19.88 -19.49
CA HIS A 177 -0.86 -20.71 -20.59
C HIS A 177 -0.44 -20.18 -21.97
N THR A 178 -1.40 -19.71 -22.78
CA THR A 178 -1.19 -19.18 -24.13
C THR A 178 -0.40 -17.87 -24.16
N GLY A 179 -0.23 -17.21 -23.01
CA GLY A 179 0.54 -15.98 -22.86
C GLY A 179 2.02 -16.16 -22.48
N ALA A 180 2.53 -17.38 -22.34
CA ALA A 180 3.87 -17.65 -21.82
C ALA A 180 5.01 -17.00 -22.63
N TRP A 181 4.80 -16.80 -23.93
CA TRP A 181 5.75 -16.11 -24.80
C TRP A 181 6.03 -14.66 -24.35
N ARG A 182 5.11 -14.02 -23.63
CA ARG A 182 5.31 -12.65 -23.11
C ARG A 182 6.44 -12.55 -22.08
N LEU A 183 6.82 -13.66 -21.45
CA LEU A 183 7.98 -13.71 -20.54
C LEU A 183 9.32 -13.57 -21.27
N GLN A 184 9.33 -13.67 -22.60
CA GLN A 184 10.52 -13.44 -23.43
C GLN A 184 10.76 -11.95 -23.70
N GLN A 185 9.79 -11.08 -23.38
CA GLN A 185 9.91 -9.64 -23.55
C GLN A 185 10.28 -8.96 -22.23
N LEU A 186 11.20 -8.00 -22.32
CA LEU A 186 11.54 -7.15 -21.19
C LEU A 186 10.36 -6.26 -20.84
N THR A 187 9.97 -6.29 -19.56
CA THR A 187 8.95 -5.40 -19.03
C THR A 187 9.63 -4.11 -18.57
N ASP A 188 9.34 -3.00 -19.25
CA ASP A 188 9.81 -1.68 -18.81
C ASP A 188 9.06 -1.26 -17.55
N ILE A 189 9.76 -1.28 -16.41
CA ILE A 189 9.23 -0.85 -15.11
C ILE A 189 9.55 0.60 -14.80
N SER A 190 10.17 1.36 -15.71
CA SER A 190 10.47 2.78 -15.49
C SER A 190 9.25 3.69 -15.67
N LYS A 191 8.23 3.23 -16.39
CA LYS A 191 6.99 3.96 -16.67
C LYS A 191 5.77 3.06 -16.50
N LEU A 192 4.65 3.66 -16.12
CA LEU A 192 3.37 2.95 -16.09
C LEU A 192 2.75 2.90 -17.49
N PRO A 193 2.32 1.71 -17.96
CA PRO A 193 1.48 1.59 -19.14
C PRO A 193 0.20 2.42 -19.03
N ASP A 194 -0.28 2.89 -20.18
CA ASP A 194 -1.59 3.52 -20.28
C ASP A 194 -2.71 2.52 -19.98
N VAL A 195 -3.89 3.06 -19.74
CA VAL A 195 -5.12 2.27 -19.61
C VAL A 195 -5.58 1.89 -21.02
N GLU A 196 -5.91 0.62 -21.24
CA GLU A 196 -6.26 0.04 -22.55
C GLU A 196 -7.77 -0.06 -22.77
#